data_AF-A0A0F9SI80-F1
#
_entry.id   AF-A0A0F9SI80-F1
#
_cell.length_a   1.000
_cell.length_b   1.000
_cell.length_c   1.000
_cell.angle_alpha   90.00
_cell.angle_beta   90.00
_cell.angle_gamma   90.00
#
_symmetry.space_group_name_H-M   'P 1'
#
loop_
_entity.id
_entity.type
_entity.pdbx_description
1 polymer ?
#
loop_
_entity_poly.entity_id
_entity_poly.type
_entity_poly.pdbx_seq_one_letter_code
_entity_poly.pdbx_strand_id
1 'polypeptide(L)'
;MAMLIVNEKSPLRMTMVFTDFDGDPLIPTTVEWRLDDKTNDAEVVGWTVLPSPAATMVVVIPGDNNTIEDDANVKELQIFGVRVDEGLAGEAHTEFAYDVLNLSGPTGP
;
A
#
# COMPACT_ATOMS: atom_id res chain seq x y z
N MET A 1 -0.54 -16.83 8.15
CA MET A 1 0.43 -16.40 7.12
C MET A 1 1.41 -15.46 7.79
N ALA A 2 2.69 -15.46 7.40
CA ALA A 2 3.64 -14.48 7.91
C ALA A 2 3.33 -13.10 7.29
N MET A 3 3.41 -12.05 8.10
CA MET A 3 3.24 -10.68 7.64
C MET A 3 4.48 -10.25 6.85
N LEU A 4 4.30 -9.49 5.76
CA LEU A 4 5.42 -8.97 4.97
C LEU A 4 6.17 -7.92 5.80
N ILE A 5 7.51 -8.00 5.81
CA ILE A 5 8.39 -7.04 6.45
C ILE A 5 9.32 -6.44 5.39
N VAL A 6 9.39 -5.13 5.35
CA VAL A 6 10.26 -4.35 4.46
C VAL A 6 11.22 -3.54 5.33
N ASN A 7 12.49 -3.47 4.94
CA ASN A 7 13.44 -2.61 5.65
C ASN A 7 13.12 -1.13 5.40
N GLU A 8 13.37 -0.27 6.38
CA GLU A 8 13.28 1.18 6.15
C GLU A 8 14.08 1.59 4.90
N LYS A 9 13.59 2.60 4.19
CA LYS A 9 14.20 3.18 2.98
C LYS A 9 14.35 2.20 1.81
N SER A 10 13.78 1.00 1.91
CA SER A 10 13.78 0.02 0.83
C SER A 10 12.48 0.14 0.02
N PRO A 11 12.54 0.11 -1.32
CA PRO A 11 11.33 0.18 -2.15
C PRO A 11 10.55 -1.13 -2.07
N LEU A 12 9.23 -1.05 -2.25
CA LEU A 12 8.33 -2.20 -2.33
C LEU A 12 7.53 -2.16 -3.63
N ARG A 13 7.37 -3.31 -4.29
CA ARG A 13 6.51 -3.45 -5.48
C ARG A 13 5.21 -4.14 -5.09
N MET A 14 4.10 -3.44 -5.24
CA MET A 14 2.76 -3.95 -5.06
C MET A 14 2.17 -4.34 -6.41
N THR A 15 1.80 -5.61 -6.57
CA THR A 15 1.07 -6.09 -7.75
C THR A 15 -0.40 -6.19 -7.40
N MET A 16 -1.23 -5.49 -8.16
CA MET A 16 -2.69 -5.57 -8.09
C MET A 16 -3.19 -6.33 -9.30
N VAL A 17 -4.13 -7.24 -9.06
CA VAL A 17 -4.82 -8.01 -10.11
C VAL A 17 -6.30 -7.78 -9.91
N PHE A 18 -6.98 -7.31 -10.95
CA PHE A 18 -8.41 -7.03 -10.93
C PHE A 18 -9.14 -8.09 -11.73
N THR A 19 -10.12 -8.72 -11.09
CA THR A 19 -10.96 -9.75 -11.69
C THR A 19 -12.41 -9.50 -11.35
N ASP A 20 -13.32 -9.92 -12.21
CA ASP A 20 -14.75 -9.94 -11.89
C ASP A 20 -15.11 -11.13 -10.97
N PHE A 21 -16.41 -11.32 -10.74
CA PHE A 21 -16.93 -12.39 -9.89
C PHE A 21 -16.61 -13.80 -10.40
N ASP A 22 -16.47 -13.96 -11.72
CA ASP A 22 -16.16 -15.24 -12.35
C ASP A 22 -14.65 -15.50 -12.41
N GLY A 23 -13.84 -14.53 -11.97
CA GLY A 23 -12.38 -14.59 -11.97
C GLY A 23 -11.76 -14.16 -13.30
N ASP A 24 -12.54 -13.64 -14.23
CA ASP A 24 -12.06 -13.14 -15.50
C ASP A 24 -11.42 -11.75 -15.32
N PRO A 25 -10.36 -11.41 -16.08
CA PRO A 25 -9.69 -10.13 -15.95
C PRO A 25 -10.62 -8.95 -16.21
N LEU A 26 -10.71 -8.04 -15.23
CA LEU A 26 -11.52 -6.82 -15.30
C LEU A 26 -10.59 -5.60 -15.41
N ILE A 27 -10.94 -4.63 -16.24
CA ILE A 27 -10.23 -3.33 -16.30
C ILE A 27 -11.11 -2.29 -15.61
N PRO A 28 -10.71 -1.80 -14.41
CA PRO A 28 -11.44 -0.73 -13.74
C PRO A 28 -11.43 0.57 -14.54
N THR A 29 -12.42 1.44 -14.30
CA THR A 29 -12.47 2.79 -14.90
C THR A 29 -11.51 3.75 -14.19
N THR A 30 -11.36 3.62 -12.88
CA THR A 30 -10.39 4.36 -12.07
C THR A 30 -9.70 3.41 -11.10
N VAL A 31 -8.44 3.72 -10.80
CA VAL A 31 -7.68 3.06 -9.74
C VAL A 31 -6.95 4.15 -8.97
N GLU A 32 -7.16 4.18 -7.66
CA GLU A 32 -6.48 5.08 -6.74
C GLU A 32 -5.84 4.27 -5.62
N TRP A 33 -4.70 4.74 -5.16
CA TRP A 33 -3.99 4.13 -4.04
C TRP A 33 -3.64 5.17 -2.99
N ARG A 34 -3.44 4.71 -1.76
CA ARG A 34 -2.91 5.51 -0.66
C ARG A 34 -1.99 4.67 0.22
N LEU A 35 -1.23 5.33 1.08
CA LEU A 35 -0.39 4.67 2.07
C LEU A 35 -0.50 5.42 3.40
N ASP A 36 -0.82 4.68 4.45
CA ASP A 36 -0.88 5.21 5.81
C ASP A 36 0.07 4.45 6.72
N ASP A 37 0.75 5.18 7.61
CA ASP A 37 1.40 4.61 8.78
C ASP A 37 0.35 4.48 9.89
N LYS A 38 -0.09 3.24 10.10
CA LYS A 38 -1.11 2.94 11.09
C LYS A 38 -0.58 2.91 12.52
N THR A 39 0.73 2.75 12.71
CA THR A 39 1.32 2.81 14.06
C THR A 39 1.22 4.23 14.61
N ASN A 40 1.50 5.22 13.78
CA ASN A 40 1.53 6.64 14.18
C ASN A 40 0.26 7.42 13.80
N ASP A 41 -0.71 6.77 13.14
CA ASP A 41 -1.93 7.38 12.61
C ASP A 41 -1.62 8.56 11.66
N ALA A 42 -0.63 8.35 10.80
CA ALA A 42 -0.12 9.35 9.86
C ALA A 42 -0.39 8.95 8.40
N GLU A 43 -0.74 9.95 7.58
CA GLU A 43 -0.84 9.78 6.13
C GLU A 43 0.56 9.91 5.52
N VAL A 44 1.04 8.86 4.85
CA VAL A 44 2.31 8.87 4.11
C VAL A 44 2.08 9.34 2.67
N VAL A 45 1.01 8.83 2.04
CA VAL A 45 0.55 9.22 0.71
C VAL A 45 -0.96 9.26 0.71
N GLY A 46 -1.54 10.45 0.48
CA GLY A 46 -2.98 10.59 0.24
C GLY A 46 -3.43 9.92 -1.05
N TRP A 47 -4.75 9.76 -1.23
CA TRP A 47 -5.32 9.13 -2.42
C TRP A 47 -4.77 9.72 -3.72
N THR A 48 -4.11 8.86 -4.49
CA THR A 48 -3.41 9.20 -5.73
C THR A 48 -3.92 8.33 -6.86
N VAL A 49 -4.35 8.97 -7.96
CA VAL A 49 -4.83 8.29 -9.17
C VAL A 49 -3.66 7.61 -9.90
N LEU A 50 -3.84 6.34 -10.25
CA LEU A 50 -2.96 5.64 -11.18
C LEU A 50 -3.45 5.86 -12.62
N PRO A 51 -2.61 6.43 -13.49
CA PRO A 51 -2.98 6.60 -14.89
C PRO A 51 -3.05 5.25 -15.60
N SER A 52 -3.86 5.18 -16.64
CA SER A 52 -3.99 4.00 -17.53
C SER A 52 -4.34 2.70 -16.78
N PRO A 53 -5.54 2.59 -16.19
CA PRO A 53 -6.00 1.35 -15.57
C PRO A 53 -5.85 0.13 -16.49
N ALA A 54 -5.43 -0.98 -15.91
CA ALA A 54 -5.25 -2.26 -16.58
C ALA A 54 -5.64 -3.39 -15.62
N ALA A 55 -5.96 -4.58 -16.14
CA ALA A 55 -6.33 -5.73 -15.31
C ALA A 55 -5.21 -6.22 -14.38
N THR A 56 -3.96 -5.84 -14.67
CA THR A 56 -2.83 -6.03 -13.75
C THR A 56 -2.01 -4.75 -13.73
N MET A 57 -1.76 -4.23 -12.53
CA MET A 57 -0.99 -3.01 -12.32
C MET A 57 0.08 -3.24 -11.27
N VAL A 58 1.22 -2.56 -11.43
CA VAL A 58 2.31 -2.58 -10.45
C VAL A 58 2.53 -1.17 -9.95
N VAL A 59 2.41 -0.98 -8.64
CA VAL A 59 2.78 0.26 -7.96
C VAL A 59 4.12 0.04 -7.25
N VAL A 60 5.03 0.99 -7.42
CA VAL A 60 6.27 1.02 -6.66
C VAL A 60 6.08 2.01 -5.54
N ILE A 61 6.08 1.52 -4.30
CA ILE A 61 6.22 2.36 -3.10
C ILE A 61 7.70 2.73 -3.00
N PRO A 62 8.07 4.01 -3.13
CA PRO A 62 9.45 4.44 -3.01
C PRO A 62 10.01 4.14 -1.62
N GLY A 63 11.33 3.97 -1.52
CA GLY A 63 11.99 3.81 -0.22
C GLY A 63 11.71 4.98 0.72
N ASP A 64 11.63 6.19 0.18
CA ASP A 64 11.34 7.42 0.94
C ASP A 64 9.96 7.43 1.62
N ASN A 65 9.06 6.53 1.19
CA ASN A 65 7.75 6.34 1.79
C ASN A 65 7.72 5.18 2.80
N ASN A 66 8.79 4.38 2.86
CA ASN A 66 8.98 3.32 3.83
C ASN A 66 9.94 3.81 4.91
N THR A 67 9.54 4.84 5.65
CA THR A 67 10.32 5.41 6.75
C THR A 67 9.78 4.96 8.09
N ILE A 68 10.64 5.05 9.11
CA ILE A 68 10.21 5.01 10.50
C ILE A 68 9.96 6.46 10.92
N GLU A 69 8.76 6.76 11.38
CA GLU A 69 8.37 8.10 11.84
C GLU A 69 8.70 8.30 13.33
N ASP A 70 8.50 7.29 14.16
CA ASP A 70 8.92 7.28 15.56
C ASP A 70 10.04 6.27 15.76
N ASP A 71 11.26 6.78 15.90
CA ASP A 71 12.47 5.99 16.11
C ASP A 71 12.41 5.16 17.40
N ALA A 72 11.45 5.34 18.32
CA ALA A 72 11.24 4.44 19.45
C ALA A 72 10.62 3.08 19.03
N ASN A 73 10.04 3.00 17.83
CA ASN A 73 9.45 1.80 17.29
C ASN A 73 10.51 0.88 16.66
N VAL A 74 10.40 -0.41 16.94
CA VAL A 74 11.19 -1.45 16.24
C VAL A 74 10.71 -1.63 14.80
N LYS A 75 9.41 -1.41 14.58
CA LYS A 75 8.76 -1.51 13.29
C LYS A 75 7.47 -0.69 13.30
N GLU A 76 7.03 -0.26 12.14
CA GLU A 76 5.80 0.48 11.95
C GLU A 76 4.88 -0.20 10.93
N LEU A 77 3.60 -0.23 11.24
CA LEU A 77 2.58 -0.88 10.45
C LEU A 77 2.15 0.06 9.32
N GLN A 78 2.41 -0.33 8.09
CA GLN A 78 1.95 0.40 6.91
C GLN A 78 0.72 -0.28 6.29
N ILE A 79 -0.26 0.53 5.89
CA ILE A 79 -1.48 0.09 5.22
C ILE A 79 -1.50 0.67 3.81
N PHE A 80 -1.32 -0.21 2.82
CA PHE A 80 -1.49 0.12 1.41
C PHE A 80 -2.96 -0.05 1.03
N GLY A 81 -3.67 1.06 0.82
CA GLY A 81 -5.07 1.06 0.41
C GLY A 81 -5.20 1.20 -1.10
N VAL A 82 -6.16 0.49 -1.69
CA VAL A 82 -6.54 0.59 -3.10
C VAL A 82 -8.04 0.73 -3.18
N ARG A 83 -8.51 1.75 -3.91
CA ARG A 83 -9.91 1.88 -4.29
C ARG A 83 -10.04 1.90 -5.80
N VAL A 84 -11.10 1.29 -6.32
CA VAL A 84 -11.40 1.23 -7.74
C VAL A 84 -12.86 1.53 -7.99
N ASP A 85 -13.13 2.17 -9.13
CA ASP A 85 -14.47 2.28 -9.71
C ASP A 85 -14.56 1.31 -10.89
N GLU A 86 -15.43 0.31 -10.79
CA GLU A 86 -15.70 -0.69 -11.83
C GLU A 86 -16.75 -0.20 -12.85
N GLY A 87 -17.16 1.07 -12.76
CA GLY A 87 -18.19 1.68 -13.58
C GLY A 87 -19.59 1.37 -13.04
N LEU A 88 -20.45 0.79 -13.87
CA LEU A 88 -21.83 0.45 -13.46
C LEU A 88 -21.92 -0.67 -12.40
N ALA A 89 -20.81 -1.37 -12.14
CA ALA A 89 -20.73 -2.48 -11.20
C ALA A 89 -20.51 -2.03 -9.74
N GLY A 90 -19.97 -0.83 -9.51
CA GLY A 90 -19.78 -0.24 -8.18
C GLY A 90 -18.34 0.14 -7.88
N GLU A 91 -18.10 0.55 -6.64
CA GLU A 91 -16.77 0.85 -6.11
C GLU A 91 -16.29 -0.31 -5.22
N ALA A 92 -15.02 -0.69 -5.36
CA ALA A 92 -14.39 -1.68 -4.48
C ALA A 92 -13.19 -1.07 -3.76
N HIS A 93 -12.94 -1.52 -2.52
CA HIS A 93 -11.85 -1.08 -1.68
C HIS A 93 -11.14 -2.28 -1.04
N THR A 94 -9.82 -2.25 -1.00
CA THR A 94 -8.98 -3.29 -0.38
C THR A 94 -7.76 -2.67 0.25
N GLU A 95 -7.32 -3.28 1.34
CA GLU A 95 -6.12 -2.88 2.07
C GLU A 95 -5.16 -4.06 2.17
N PHE A 96 -3.87 -3.75 2.08
CA PHE A 96 -2.78 -4.69 2.31
C PHE A 96 -1.84 -4.13 3.38
N ALA A 97 -1.64 -4.90 4.44
CA ALA A 97 -0.81 -4.52 5.57
C ALA A 97 0.61 -5.11 5.47
N TYR A 98 1.62 -4.29 5.74
CA TYR A 98 3.02 -4.73 5.87
C TYR A 98 3.75 -3.92 6.95
N ASP A 99 4.83 -4.47 7.50
CA ASP A 99 5.66 -3.76 8.46
C ASP A 99 6.86 -3.12 7.77
N VAL A 100 7.22 -1.90 8.18
CA VAL A 100 8.53 -1.29 7.93
C VAL A 100 9.41 -1.53 9.14
N LEU A 101 10.58 -2.15 8.96
CA LEU A 101 11.53 -2.46 10.02
C LEU A 101 12.53 -1.31 10.21
N ASN A 102 12.67 -0.87 11.46
CA ASN A 102 13.68 0.09 11.87
C ASN A 102 15.06 -0.56 11.83
N LEU A 103 15.91 -0.10 10.91
CA LEU A 103 17.29 -0.61 10.78
C LEU A 103 18.27 0.09 11.72
N SER A 104 17.93 1.28 12.19
CA SER A 104 18.70 2.02 13.19
C SER A 104 18.53 1.45 14.60
N GLY A 105 17.47 0.65 14.80
CA GLY A 105 17.05 0.15 16.09
C GLY A 105 16.28 1.21 16.89
N PRO A 106 15.48 0.79 17.88
CA PRO A 106 14.67 1.74 18.63
C PRO A 106 15.58 2.67 19.45
N THR A 107 15.54 3.98 19.18
CA THR A 107 16.17 4.99 20.03
C THR A 107 15.22 5.29 21.18
N GLY A 108 15.21 4.42 22.18
CA GLY A 108 14.48 4.70 23.42
C GLY A 108 15.05 5.95 24.13
N PRO A 109 14.37 6.44 25.18
CA PRO A 109 15.07 7.21 26.21
C PRO A 109 16.19 6.38 26.87
#